data_AF-A0A9P5CPF9-F1
#
_entry.id   AF-A0A9P5CPF9-F1
#
_cell.length_a   1.000
_cell.length_b   1.000
_cell.length_c   1.000
_cell.angle_alpha   90.00
_cell.angle_beta   90.00
_cell.angle_gamma   90.00
#
_symmetry.space_group_name_H-M   'P 1'
#
loop_
_entity.id
_entity.type
_entity.pdbx_description
1 polymer ?
#
loop_
_entity_poly.entity_id
_entity_poly.type
_entity_poly.pdbx_seq_one_letter_code
_entity_poly.pdbx_strand_id
1 'polypeptide(L)'
;MPTKLHNITFVALLWLTWAVIFKIFSDERLPRIWSTSSSEPLPVKELSCTDTLWAPDDCGMDGAKCEPFNNHHIAFQCPSNCIRDGIVTGKPHLVGNQEILNRPLVIGGPIYRGDSYICPAAVHAGVVDDATGGCGVAKLLGTTNSFSDSYMYGIESINVQTYFPKSFKFTIDSDDMTCPTARKTSWVLPYVSVAYTGLIWRATSSTAVRAVWSLAVIYAHVSSSQRFSAGSLWSRSSTPVPVPDAGGKVRTPAMLEPVIYMGTISNITLNWAEPIPADVDGISMLLNDVERARRFRDSTKNELKDGEAEGSFFWQRTPQAFVDYIRFGYIKDGKVLGYSQPGTWFTNGTWTGIPAEI
;
A
#
# COMPACT_ATOMS: atom_id res chain seq x y z
N MET A 1 3.62 35.45 50.32
CA MET A 1 2.96 34.89 49.11
C MET A 1 3.86 34.57 47.89
N PRO A 2 5.21 34.76 47.87
CA PRO A 2 6.02 34.44 46.68
C PRO A 2 6.36 32.94 46.50
N THR A 3 6.19 32.11 47.53
CA THR A 3 6.59 30.68 47.51
C THR A 3 5.67 29.78 46.67
N LYS A 4 4.36 30.09 46.60
CA LYS A 4 3.40 29.28 45.82
C LYS A 4 3.59 29.47 44.32
N LEU A 5 3.79 30.70 43.87
CA LEU A 5 3.99 31.00 42.45
C LEU A 5 5.31 30.38 41.95
N HIS A 6 6.37 30.45 42.76
CA HIS A 6 7.67 29.85 42.48
C HIS A 6 7.60 28.31 42.37
N ASN A 7 6.82 27.65 43.23
CA ASN A 7 6.63 26.20 43.15
C ASN A 7 5.82 25.77 41.93
N ILE A 8 4.81 26.56 41.53
CA ILE A 8 4.01 26.29 40.32
C ILE A 8 4.87 26.44 39.07
N THR A 9 5.67 27.51 38.96
CA THR A 9 6.57 27.70 37.81
C THR A 9 7.62 26.61 37.73
N PHE A 10 8.18 26.19 38.86
CA PHE A 10 9.16 25.09 38.91
C PHE A 10 8.55 23.75 38.43
N VAL A 11 7.35 23.39 38.91
CA VAL A 11 6.66 22.17 38.45
C VAL A 11 6.34 22.25 36.95
N ALA A 12 5.88 23.39 36.45
CA ALA A 12 5.61 23.57 35.02
C ALA A 12 6.87 23.41 34.16
N LEU A 13 8.03 23.91 34.62
CA LEU A 13 9.32 23.73 33.94
C LEU A 13 9.75 22.26 33.89
N LEU A 14 9.54 21.51 34.98
CA LEU A 14 9.82 20.06 34.99
C LEU A 14 8.94 19.30 33.99
N TRP A 15 7.66 19.66 33.89
CA TRP A 15 6.75 19.12 32.87
C TRP A 15 7.22 19.40 31.44
N LEU A 16 7.52 20.67 31.14
CA LEU A 16 7.95 21.07 29.80
C LEU A 16 9.26 20.41 29.40
N THR A 17 10.26 20.43 30.29
CA THR A 17 11.57 19.85 29.98
C THR A 17 11.50 18.33 29.85
N TRP A 18 10.72 17.65 30.69
CA TRP A 18 10.49 16.22 30.52
C TRP A 18 9.78 15.91 29.20
N ALA A 19 8.75 16.65 28.82
CA ALA A 19 8.04 16.43 27.57
C ALA A 19 8.96 16.63 26.34
N VAL A 20 9.83 17.65 26.37
CA VAL A 20 10.82 17.90 25.32
C VAL A 20 11.84 16.75 25.24
N ILE A 21 12.42 16.34 26.37
CA ILE A 21 13.38 15.23 26.41
C ILE A 21 12.70 13.94 25.95
N PHE A 22 11.51 13.64 26.46
CA PHE A 22 10.75 12.47 26.07
C PHE A 22 10.53 12.46 24.56
N LYS A 23 10.10 13.59 23.97
CA LYS A 23 9.86 13.68 22.53
C LYS A 23 11.13 13.44 21.72
N ILE A 24 12.24 14.09 22.07
CA ILE A 24 13.53 13.96 21.38
C ILE A 24 14.05 12.51 21.42
N PHE A 25 14.04 11.89 22.60
CA PHE A 25 14.57 10.54 22.77
C PHE A 25 13.59 9.44 22.34
N SER A 26 12.30 9.76 22.17
CA SER A 26 11.31 8.86 21.58
C SER A 26 11.32 8.85 20.04
N ASP A 27 12.00 9.82 19.40
CA ASP A 27 12.05 9.91 17.94
C ASP A 27 13.14 8.99 17.38
N GLU A 28 12.76 7.79 16.97
CA GLU A 28 13.65 6.79 16.35
C GLU A 28 13.68 6.88 14.81
N ARG A 29 13.28 8.01 14.21
CA ARG A 29 13.28 8.16 12.75
C ARG A 29 14.67 7.94 12.15
N LEU A 30 14.71 7.28 11.00
CA LEU A 30 15.92 7.13 10.22
C LEU A 30 16.46 8.49 9.74
N PRO A 31 17.78 8.68 9.76
CA PRO A 31 18.44 9.77 9.05
C PRO A 31 18.02 9.83 7.58
N ARG A 32 17.98 11.04 7.02
CA ARG A 32 17.74 11.26 5.60
C ARG A 32 18.96 10.84 4.78
N ILE A 33 18.74 10.38 3.55
CA ILE A 33 19.81 10.01 2.61
C ILE A 33 19.89 10.98 1.45
N TRP A 34 21.10 11.16 0.93
CA TRP A 34 21.36 11.89 -0.31
C TRP A 34 21.33 10.92 -1.47
N SER A 35 20.70 11.33 -2.58
CA SER A 35 20.63 10.55 -3.81
C SER A 35 21.07 11.46 -4.95
N THR A 36 21.81 10.94 -5.92
CA THR A 36 22.17 11.69 -7.12
C THR A 36 20.92 12.04 -7.94
N SER A 37 19.82 11.31 -7.73
CA SER A 37 18.54 11.54 -8.40
C SER A 37 17.68 12.65 -7.79
N SER A 38 18.05 13.19 -6.62
CA SER A 38 17.26 14.19 -5.87
C SER A 38 18.10 15.41 -5.48
N SER A 39 17.52 16.62 -5.59
CA SER A 39 18.15 17.87 -5.13
C SER A 39 18.10 18.05 -3.61
N GLU A 40 17.23 17.30 -2.93
CA GLU A 40 17.02 17.37 -1.47
C GLU A 40 17.22 16.00 -0.81
N PRO A 41 17.65 15.97 0.47
CA PRO A 41 17.81 14.74 1.22
C PRO A 41 16.44 14.08 1.48
N LEU A 42 16.34 12.81 1.11
CA LEU A 42 15.10 12.04 1.15
C LEU A 42 14.88 11.39 2.52
N PRO A 43 13.67 11.47 3.10
CA PRO A 43 13.34 10.70 4.30
C PRO A 43 13.28 9.20 3.96
N VAL A 44 13.97 8.38 4.76
CA VAL A 44 13.99 6.92 4.56
C VAL A 44 12.81 6.27 5.27
N LYS A 45 12.08 5.45 4.54
CA LYS A 45 10.99 4.63 5.08
C LYS A 45 11.48 3.20 5.36
N GLU A 46 11.32 2.74 6.60
CA GLU A 46 11.46 1.30 6.92
C GLU A 46 10.30 0.55 6.28
N LEU A 47 10.61 -0.46 5.46
CA LEU A 47 9.63 -1.27 4.77
C LEU A 47 9.53 -2.68 5.35
N SER A 48 8.35 -3.28 5.24
CA SER A 48 8.18 -4.73 5.33
C SER A 48 8.48 -5.41 3.98
N CYS A 49 8.71 -6.72 3.98
CA CYS A 49 8.96 -7.47 2.74
C CYS A 49 7.75 -7.51 1.78
N THR A 50 6.56 -7.14 2.26
CA THR A 50 5.32 -7.10 1.48
C THR A 50 4.85 -5.68 1.16
N ASP A 51 5.65 -4.66 1.50
CA ASP A 51 5.28 -3.27 1.23
C ASP A 51 5.34 -2.98 -0.27
N THR A 52 4.30 -2.29 -0.76
CA THR A 52 4.13 -1.92 -2.17
C THR A 52 3.87 -0.43 -2.30
N LEU A 53 3.92 0.08 -3.53
CA LEU A 53 3.51 1.45 -3.85
C LEU A 53 2.05 1.52 -4.35
N TRP A 54 1.40 0.37 -4.43
CA TRP A 54 0.04 0.17 -4.90
C TRP A 54 -0.60 -1.02 -4.18
N ALA A 55 -1.52 -0.75 -3.26
CA ALA A 55 -2.33 -1.74 -2.59
C ALA A 55 -3.75 -1.70 -3.19
N PRO A 56 -4.20 -2.73 -3.92
CA PRO A 56 -5.47 -2.69 -4.66
C PRO A 56 -6.68 -2.26 -3.83
N ASP A 57 -6.80 -2.77 -2.60
CA ASP A 57 -7.93 -2.46 -1.72
C ASP A 57 -7.90 -1.02 -1.14
N ASP A 58 -6.73 -0.39 -1.11
CA ASP A 58 -6.52 0.94 -0.50
C ASP A 58 -6.43 2.07 -1.53
N CYS A 59 -6.06 1.77 -2.77
CA CYS A 59 -5.89 2.78 -3.83
C CYS A 59 -7.22 3.42 -4.28
N GLY A 60 -8.35 2.77 -4.01
CA GLY A 60 -9.67 3.25 -4.40
C GLY A 60 -9.91 3.25 -5.92
N MET A 61 -11.05 3.80 -6.32
CA MET A 61 -11.47 3.91 -7.72
C MET A 61 -10.41 4.64 -8.56
N ASP A 62 -10.10 4.09 -9.74
CA ASP A 62 -9.08 4.60 -10.67
C ASP A 62 -7.66 4.76 -10.06
N GLY A 63 -7.43 4.24 -8.85
CA GLY A 63 -6.22 4.44 -8.08
C GLY A 63 -6.05 5.83 -7.47
N ALA A 64 -7.14 6.60 -7.33
CA ALA A 64 -7.11 8.00 -6.91
C ALA A 64 -6.38 8.27 -5.57
N LYS A 65 -6.31 7.27 -4.67
CA LYS A 65 -5.63 7.40 -3.36
C LYS A 65 -4.16 7.00 -3.38
N CYS A 66 -3.67 6.50 -4.51
CA CYS A 66 -2.30 6.04 -4.68
C CYS A 66 -1.43 7.08 -5.40
N GLU A 67 -1.65 8.36 -5.14
CA GLU A 67 -0.71 9.42 -5.49
C GLU A 67 0.52 9.43 -4.57
N PRO A 68 1.67 9.97 -5.00
CA PRO A 68 1.97 10.49 -6.34
C PRO A 68 2.25 9.35 -7.35
N PHE A 69 2.08 9.64 -8.65
CA PHE A 69 2.28 8.63 -9.71
C PHE A 69 3.67 8.71 -10.38
N ASN A 70 4.25 9.89 -10.53
CA ASN A 70 5.51 10.11 -11.27
C ASN A 70 6.40 11.16 -10.58
N ASN A 71 7.64 11.33 -11.08
CA ASN A 71 8.58 12.38 -10.68
C ASN A 71 8.81 12.50 -9.17
N HIS A 72 8.70 11.38 -8.46
CA HIS A 72 8.87 11.30 -7.02
C HIS A 72 9.90 10.23 -6.69
N HIS A 73 10.77 10.51 -5.72
CA HIS A 73 11.80 9.60 -5.25
C HIS A 73 11.44 9.13 -3.84
N ILE A 74 11.53 7.82 -3.63
CA ILE A 74 11.19 7.18 -2.36
C ILE A 74 12.45 6.48 -1.88
N ALA A 75 13.03 6.99 -0.79
CA ALA A 75 14.12 6.32 -0.10
C ALA A 75 13.54 5.28 0.87
N PHE A 76 14.09 4.08 0.84
CA PHE A 76 13.59 2.95 1.63
C PHE A 76 14.71 2.15 2.28
N GLN A 77 14.35 1.42 3.33
CA GLN A 77 15.19 0.40 3.97
C GLN A 77 14.42 -0.90 4.10
N CYS A 78 15.04 -1.99 3.65
CA CYS A 78 14.51 -3.34 3.64
C CYS A 78 15.20 -4.22 4.70
N PRO A 79 14.46 -5.10 5.38
CA PRO A 79 15.03 -6.16 6.20
C PRO A 79 15.64 -7.26 5.31
N SER A 80 16.34 -8.20 5.94
CA SER A 80 16.83 -9.40 5.28
C SER A 80 15.74 -10.47 5.11
N ASN A 81 16.01 -11.46 4.26
CA ASN A 81 15.17 -12.62 3.92
C ASN A 81 13.82 -12.27 3.26
N CYS A 82 13.77 -11.18 2.49
CA CYS A 82 12.54 -10.80 1.79
C CYS A 82 12.20 -11.69 0.61
N ILE A 83 13.12 -12.51 0.09
CA ILE A 83 12.75 -13.56 -0.89
C ILE A 83 11.82 -14.60 -0.26
N ARG A 84 12.05 -14.95 1.00
CA ARG A 84 11.22 -15.91 1.74
C ARG A 84 9.99 -15.25 2.35
N ASP A 85 10.15 -14.07 2.92
CA ASP A 85 9.12 -13.43 3.73
C ASP A 85 8.21 -12.50 2.89
N GLY A 86 8.65 -12.10 1.69
CA GLY A 86 7.89 -11.32 0.72
C GLY A 86 7.16 -12.19 -0.30
N ILE A 87 6.39 -13.19 0.16
CA ILE A 87 5.65 -14.13 -0.69
C ILE A 87 4.16 -13.81 -0.65
N VAL A 88 3.48 -13.86 -1.81
CA VAL A 88 2.02 -13.74 -1.87
C VAL A 88 1.39 -14.98 -1.23
N THR A 89 0.62 -14.78 -0.17
CA THR A 89 -0.06 -15.86 0.57
C THR A 89 -1.55 -15.58 0.71
N GLY A 90 -2.35 -16.65 0.86
CA GLY A 90 -3.80 -16.54 1.02
C GLY A 90 -4.52 -16.30 -0.31
N LYS A 91 -4.84 -15.03 -0.62
CA LYS A 91 -5.56 -14.66 -1.84
C LYS A 91 -4.57 -14.46 -3.00
N PRO A 92 -4.78 -15.08 -4.17
CA PRO A 92 -3.94 -14.83 -5.34
C PRO A 92 -3.94 -13.35 -5.74
N HIS A 93 -2.76 -12.83 -6.09
CA HIS A 93 -2.61 -11.48 -6.63
C HIS A 93 -2.82 -11.48 -8.14
N LEU A 94 -3.63 -10.55 -8.64
CA LEU A 94 -4.00 -10.49 -10.05
C LEU A 94 -2.95 -9.74 -10.88
N VAL A 95 -2.49 -10.37 -11.96
CA VAL A 95 -1.50 -9.80 -12.88
C VAL A 95 -1.96 -10.03 -14.32
N GLY A 96 -2.84 -9.16 -14.81
CA GLY A 96 -3.47 -9.31 -16.12
C GLY A 96 -4.20 -10.65 -16.25
N ASN A 97 -3.70 -11.54 -17.10
CA ASN A 97 -4.22 -12.89 -17.29
C ASN A 97 -3.71 -13.93 -16.27
N GLN A 98 -2.85 -13.55 -15.33
CA GLN A 98 -2.22 -14.45 -14.37
C GLN A 98 -2.73 -14.22 -12.95
N GLU A 99 -2.67 -15.27 -12.13
CA GLU A 99 -2.96 -15.23 -10.70
C GLU A 99 -1.74 -15.76 -9.94
N ILE A 100 -1.15 -14.89 -9.13
CA ILE A 100 0.13 -15.14 -8.48
C ILE A 100 -0.09 -15.53 -7.03
N LEU A 101 0.41 -16.71 -6.66
CA LEU A 101 0.32 -17.23 -5.29
C LEU A 101 1.60 -18.03 -4.98
N ASN A 102 2.01 -18.06 -3.72
CA ASN A 102 3.14 -18.85 -3.22
C ASN A 102 4.50 -18.53 -3.88
N ARG A 103 4.66 -17.31 -4.41
CA ARG A 103 5.95 -16.79 -4.90
C ARG A 103 6.11 -15.29 -4.58
N PRO A 104 7.33 -14.74 -4.64
CA PRO A 104 7.54 -13.30 -4.51
C PRO A 104 6.81 -12.50 -5.59
N LEU A 105 6.22 -11.37 -5.20
CA LEU A 105 5.52 -10.49 -6.13
C LEU A 105 6.48 -9.48 -6.75
N VAL A 106 7.13 -9.88 -7.84
CA VAL A 106 8.01 -9.00 -8.62
C VAL A 106 7.48 -8.97 -10.05
N ILE A 107 6.91 -7.85 -10.47
CA ILE A 107 6.30 -7.71 -11.79
C ILE A 107 7.13 -6.73 -12.61
N GLY A 108 7.77 -7.23 -13.66
CA GLY A 108 8.68 -6.49 -14.52
C GLY A 108 10.15 -6.51 -14.08
N GLY A 109 11.01 -6.06 -14.98
CA GLY A 109 12.42 -5.73 -14.77
C GLY A 109 13.03 -5.24 -16.10
N PRO A 110 13.67 -4.06 -16.18
CA PRO A 110 14.15 -3.18 -15.09
C PRO A 110 13.14 -2.14 -14.59
N ILE A 111 11.95 -2.05 -15.20
CA ILE A 111 10.84 -1.21 -14.72
C ILE A 111 9.85 -2.13 -14.02
N TYR A 112 9.48 -1.78 -12.80
CA TYR A 112 8.61 -2.58 -11.94
C TYR A 112 7.22 -1.95 -11.85
N ARG A 113 6.19 -2.81 -11.85
CA ARG A 113 4.80 -2.38 -11.64
C ARG A 113 4.61 -1.96 -10.19
N GLY A 114 3.82 -0.91 -9.94
CA GLY A 114 3.70 -0.26 -8.63
C GLY A 114 3.20 -1.15 -7.49
N ASP A 115 2.56 -2.26 -7.82
CA ASP A 115 2.07 -3.29 -6.90
C ASP A 115 3.08 -4.41 -6.64
N SER A 116 4.28 -4.36 -7.23
CA SER A 116 5.38 -5.24 -6.85
C SER A 116 5.80 -4.97 -5.41
N TYR A 117 6.21 -6.02 -4.70
CA TYR A 117 6.84 -5.90 -3.39
C TYR A 117 8.20 -5.23 -3.56
N ILE A 118 8.40 -4.08 -2.91
CA ILE A 118 9.55 -3.20 -3.16
C ILE A 118 10.86 -3.90 -2.81
N CYS A 119 10.91 -4.59 -1.66
CA CYS A 119 12.14 -5.24 -1.19
C CYS A 119 12.54 -6.46 -2.05
N PRO A 120 11.65 -7.42 -2.37
CA PRO A 120 11.95 -8.45 -3.37
C PRO A 120 12.35 -7.89 -4.74
N ALA A 121 11.70 -6.82 -5.21
CA ALA A 121 12.08 -6.15 -6.46
C ALA A 121 13.47 -5.50 -6.37
N ALA A 122 13.85 -4.94 -5.22
CA ALA A 122 15.17 -4.35 -4.99
C ALA A 122 16.27 -5.41 -4.99
N VAL A 123 16.01 -6.60 -4.42
CA VAL A 123 16.90 -7.75 -4.52
C VAL A 123 17.02 -8.22 -5.97
N HIS A 124 15.90 -8.35 -6.69
CA HIS A 124 15.90 -8.69 -8.11
C HIS A 124 16.68 -7.67 -8.96
N ALA A 125 16.66 -6.39 -8.59
CA ALA A 125 17.43 -5.34 -9.25
C ALA A 125 18.93 -5.32 -8.86
N GLY A 126 19.34 -6.06 -7.83
CA GLY A 126 20.70 -6.03 -7.28
C GLY A 126 21.01 -4.78 -6.45
N VAL A 127 19.99 -4.07 -5.98
CA VAL A 127 20.12 -2.83 -5.18
C VAL A 127 20.26 -3.17 -3.69
N VAL A 128 19.66 -4.27 -3.27
CA VAL A 128 19.67 -4.75 -1.89
C VAL A 128 20.09 -6.22 -1.86
N ASP A 129 20.88 -6.60 -0.88
CA ASP A 129 21.26 -8.00 -0.63
C ASP A 129 20.21 -8.69 0.26
N ASP A 130 19.75 -9.89 -0.10
CA ASP A 130 18.70 -10.58 0.67
C ASP A 130 19.20 -11.05 2.04
N ALA A 131 20.50 -11.38 2.18
CA ALA A 131 21.02 -11.90 3.44
C ALA A 131 21.20 -10.81 4.51
N THR A 132 21.62 -9.61 4.10
CA THR A 132 21.89 -8.48 5.00
C THR A 132 20.78 -7.43 5.03
N GLY A 133 19.88 -7.43 4.04
CA GLY A 133 18.96 -6.32 3.81
C GLY A 133 19.72 -5.12 3.26
N GLY A 134 19.12 -3.93 3.34
CA GLY A 134 19.76 -2.74 2.78
C GLY A 134 18.80 -1.60 2.54
N CYS A 135 19.23 -0.63 1.75
CA CYS A 135 18.48 0.57 1.47
C CYS A 135 18.68 0.97 0.02
N GLY A 136 17.71 1.72 -0.51
CA GLY A 136 17.76 2.16 -1.89
C GLY A 136 16.81 3.32 -2.14
N VAL A 137 16.83 3.80 -3.37
CA VAL A 137 15.93 4.83 -3.85
C VAL A 137 15.16 4.32 -5.06
N ALA A 138 13.83 4.37 -4.96
CA ALA A 138 12.93 4.07 -6.06
C ALA A 138 12.42 5.38 -6.68
N LYS A 139 12.55 5.51 -7.99
CA LYS A 139 12.00 6.62 -8.78
C LYS A 139 10.70 6.21 -9.43
N LEU A 140 9.64 6.97 -9.16
CA LEU A 140 8.35 6.79 -9.82
C LEU A 140 8.39 7.29 -11.27
N LEU A 141 7.92 6.46 -12.20
CA LEU A 141 7.87 6.75 -13.64
C LEU A 141 6.46 7.11 -14.13
N GLY A 142 5.44 6.87 -13.31
CA GLY A 142 4.05 7.01 -13.73
C GLY A 142 3.57 5.81 -14.51
N THR A 143 2.82 6.10 -15.56
CA THR A 143 2.19 5.08 -16.40
C THR A 143 3.21 4.32 -17.23
N THR A 144 3.09 2.99 -17.22
CA THR A 144 3.83 2.09 -18.13
C THR A 144 2.84 1.08 -18.74
N ASN A 145 3.08 0.69 -20.00
CA ASN A 145 2.16 -0.13 -20.81
C ASN A 145 2.58 -1.59 -20.99
N SER A 146 3.77 -1.97 -20.51
CA SER A 146 4.25 -3.35 -20.53
C SER A 146 5.37 -3.53 -19.51
N PHE A 147 5.44 -4.74 -18.97
CA PHE A 147 6.44 -5.16 -18.00
C PHE A 147 7.03 -6.48 -18.51
N SER A 148 8.32 -6.48 -18.83
CA SER A 148 9.05 -7.68 -19.28
C SER A 148 9.60 -8.45 -18.10
N ASP A 149 9.58 -9.77 -18.18
CA ASP A 149 10.22 -10.65 -17.20
C ASP A 149 11.73 -10.72 -17.42
N SER A 150 12.42 -11.07 -16.33
CA SER A 150 13.83 -11.43 -16.31
C SER A 150 14.13 -12.29 -15.08
N TYR A 151 15.24 -13.01 -15.13
CA TYR A 151 15.76 -13.80 -14.01
C TYR A 151 17.05 -13.16 -13.49
N MET A 152 16.99 -12.52 -12.33
CA MET A 152 18.11 -11.79 -11.74
C MET A 152 18.19 -12.08 -10.24
N TYR A 153 19.42 -12.27 -9.74
CA TYR A 153 19.71 -12.52 -8.31
C TYR A 153 18.82 -13.62 -7.67
N GLY A 154 18.55 -14.69 -8.41
CA GLY A 154 17.77 -15.83 -7.93
C GLY A 154 16.25 -15.67 -8.00
N ILE A 155 15.74 -14.53 -8.49
CA ILE A 155 14.33 -14.21 -8.57
C ILE A 155 13.90 -14.17 -10.04
N GLU A 156 12.81 -14.85 -10.38
CA GLU A 156 12.13 -14.71 -11.67
C GLU A 156 11.00 -13.69 -11.52
N SER A 157 11.08 -12.59 -12.26
CA SER A 157 10.01 -11.59 -12.33
C SER A 157 8.90 -12.02 -13.29
N ILE A 158 7.71 -11.42 -13.12
CA ILE A 158 6.51 -11.74 -13.87
C ILE A 158 6.35 -10.74 -15.02
N ASN A 159 6.08 -11.24 -16.22
CA ASN A 159 5.74 -10.38 -17.35
C ASN A 159 4.24 -10.11 -17.42
N VAL A 160 3.90 -8.93 -17.94
CA VAL A 160 2.53 -8.59 -18.29
C VAL A 160 2.52 -7.45 -19.30
N GLN A 161 1.81 -7.64 -20.40
CA GLN A 161 1.52 -6.58 -21.36
C GLN A 161 0.22 -5.90 -20.93
N THR A 162 0.32 -4.87 -20.10
CA THR A 162 -0.86 -4.14 -19.64
C THR A 162 -0.51 -2.71 -19.27
N TYR A 163 -1.48 -1.81 -19.48
CA TYR A 163 -1.41 -0.46 -18.98
C TYR A 163 -1.57 -0.45 -17.46
N PHE A 164 -0.62 0.14 -16.74
CA PHE A 164 -0.71 0.33 -15.29
C PHE A 164 -0.28 1.75 -14.90
N PRO A 165 -1.07 2.47 -14.06
CA PRO A 165 -0.89 3.92 -13.83
C PRO A 165 0.36 4.26 -13.00
N LYS A 166 0.90 3.31 -12.23
CA LYS A 166 2.07 3.52 -11.37
C LYS A 166 3.16 2.49 -11.62
N SER A 167 4.34 2.96 -11.96
CA SER A 167 5.54 2.12 -12.11
C SER A 167 6.74 2.82 -11.49
N PHE A 168 7.77 2.04 -11.17
CA PHE A 168 8.99 2.56 -10.58
C PHE A 168 10.22 1.83 -11.13
N LYS A 169 11.37 2.47 -10.99
CA LYS A 169 12.69 1.86 -11.19
C LYS A 169 13.61 2.25 -10.06
N PHE A 170 14.60 1.43 -9.77
CA PHE A 170 15.62 1.81 -8.80
C PHE A 170 16.68 2.70 -9.43
N THR A 171 17.18 3.66 -8.65
CA THR A 171 18.36 4.43 -9.02
C THR A 171 19.59 3.76 -8.40
N ILE A 172 20.58 3.47 -9.24
CA ILE A 172 21.90 3.04 -8.76
C ILE A 172 22.62 4.33 -8.40
N ASP A 173 22.46 4.76 -7.15
CA ASP A 173 23.30 5.82 -6.59
C ASP A 173 24.68 5.23 -6.25
N SER A 174 25.73 6.04 -6.37
CA SER A 174 27.15 5.63 -6.24
C SER A 174 27.47 4.83 -4.97
N ASP A 175 28.58 4.07 -5.01
CA ASP A 175 29.12 3.17 -3.97
C ASP A 175 29.21 3.73 -2.53
N ASP A 176 29.03 5.05 -2.34
CA ASP A 176 29.05 5.73 -1.04
C ASP A 176 27.67 5.82 -0.33
N MET A 177 26.61 5.22 -0.87
CA MET A 177 25.30 5.20 -0.20
C MET A 177 25.29 4.21 0.99
N THR A 178 25.74 4.67 2.15
CA THR A 178 25.67 3.88 3.39
C THR A 178 24.26 3.88 3.97
N CYS A 179 23.73 2.69 4.28
CA CYS A 179 22.39 2.60 4.85
C CYS A 179 22.30 3.18 6.25
N PRO A 180 21.33 4.07 6.50
CA PRO A 180 21.19 4.68 7.80
C PRO A 180 20.79 3.63 8.83
N THR A 181 21.50 3.62 9.95
CA THR A 181 21.10 2.85 11.13
C THR A 181 20.27 3.75 12.04
N ALA A 182 19.07 3.28 12.43
CA ALA A 182 18.28 3.98 13.43
C ALA A 182 19.08 4.11 14.74
N ARG A 183 19.25 5.34 15.23
CA ARG A 183 19.85 5.56 16.54
C ARG A 183 18.80 5.23 17.60
N LYS A 184 18.84 4.02 18.13
CA LYS A 184 17.99 3.61 19.26
C LYS A 184 18.44 4.37 20.52
N THR A 185 17.87 5.54 20.76
CA THR A 185 18.10 6.33 21.98
C THR A 185 16.96 6.21 22.98
N SER A 186 15.84 5.59 22.59
CA SER A 186 14.66 5.38 23.43
C SER A 186 14.94 4.60 24.72
N TRP A 187 15.98 3.77 24.74
CA TRP A 187 16.38 3.01 25.93
C TRP A 187 16.73 3.91 27.14
N VAL A 188 17.08 5.19 26.94
CA VAL A 188 17.34 6.11 28.05
C VAL A 188 16.06 6.66 28.70
N LEU A 189 14.91 6.58 28.02
CA LEU A 189 13.65 7.20 28.45
C LEU A 189 13.15 6.71 29.83
N PRO A 190 13.23 5.41 30.19
CA PRO A 190 12.83 4.95 31.51
C PRO A 190 13.62 5.63 32.63
N TYR A 191 14.93 5.78 32.45
CA TYR A 191 15.81 6.40 33.45
C TYR A 191 15.51 7.90 33.63
N VAL A 192 15.30 8.61 32.53
CA VAL A 192 14.89 10.03 32.56
C VAL A 192 13.55 10.20 33.27
N SER A 193 12.55 9.38 32.93
CA SER A 193 11.23 9.43 33.56
C SER A 193 11.27 9.16 35.07
N VAL A 194 12.09 8.21 35.52
CA VAL A 194 12.27 7.94 36.95
C VAL A 194 12.90 9.13 37.67
N ALA A 195 13.95 9.73 37.09
CA ALA A 195 14.61 10.90 37.67
C ALA A 195 13.65 12.08 37.84
N TYR A 196 12.90 12.43 36.80
CA TYR A 196 11.90 13.50 36.85
C TYR A 196 10.73 13.19 37.80
N THR A 197 10.30 11.93 37.87
CA THR A 197 9.29 11.50 38.85
C THR A 197 9.78 11.74 40.27
N GLY A 198 11.05 11.39 40.57
CA GLY A 198 11.67 11.70 41.85
C GLY A 198 11.70 13.19 42.16
N LEU A 199 12.03 14.05 41.19
CA LEU A 199 12.03 15.50 41.35
C LEU A 199 10.63 16.06 41.64
N ILE A 200 9.61 15.61 40.91
CA ILE A 200 8.21 16.02 41.13
C ILE A 200 7.73 15.58 42.51
N TRP A 201 7.99 14.33 42.91
CA TRP A 201 7.58 13.82 44.22
C TRP A 201 8.25 14.56 45.38
N ARG A 202 9.48 15.08 45.19
CA ARG A 202 10.15 15.96 46.17
C ARG A 202 9.60 17.38 46.15
N ALA A 203 9.29 17.94 44.98
CA ALA A 203 8.88 19.33 44.83
C ALA A 203 7.41 19.60 45.22
N THR A 204 6.54 18.59 45.20
CA THR A 204 5.12 18.74 45.56
C THR A 204 4.62 17.60 46.45
N SER A 205 3.80 17.95 47.45
CA SER A 205 3.06 17.02 48.30
C SER A 205 1.62 16.78 47.83
N SER A 206 1.18 17.47 46.76
CA SER A 206 -0.18 17.32 46.24
C SER A 206 -0.38 15.95 45.59
N THR A 207 -1.35 15.19 46.11
CA THR A 207 -1.75 13.89 45.58
C THR A 207 -2.23 13.99 44.13
N ALA A 208 -2.98 15.05 43.80
CA ALA A 208 -3.47 15.29 42.45
C ALA A 208 -2.32 15.49 41.44
N VAL A 209 -1.32 16.33 41.78
CA VAL A 209 -0.20 16.60 40.86
C VAL A 209 0.65 15.34 40.64
N ARG A 210 0.90 14.57 41.70
CA ARG A 210 1.63 13.30 41.60
C ARG A 210 0.87 12.26 40.76
N ALA A 211 -0.45 12.18 40.91
CA ALA A 211 -1.29 11.28 40.12
C ALA A 211 -1.27 11.66 38.63
N VAL A 212 -1.49 12.95 38.31
CA VAL A 212 -1.48 13.45 36.92
C VAL A 212 -0.13 13.22 36.25
N TRP A 213 0.98 13.49 36.97
CA TRP A 213 2.33 13.22 36.48
C TRP A 213 2.52 11.73 36.16
N SER A 214 2.18 10.85 37.10
CA SER A 214 2.40 9.41 36.97
C SER A 214 1.58 8.84 35.80
N LEU A 215 0.32 9.26 35.67
CA LEU A 215 -0.53 8.87 34.55
C LEU A 215 0.01 9.36 33.20
N ALA A 216 0.53 10.59 33.13
CA ALA A 216 1.12 11.13 31.90
C ALA A 216 2.40 10.38 31.49
N VAL A 217 3.27 10.05 32.46
CA VAL A 217 4.46 9.23 32.20
C VAL A 217 4.09 7.84 31.69
N ILE A 218 3.12 7.17 32.35
CA ILE A 218 2.64 5.85 31.94
C ILE A 218 2.06 5.92 30.52
N TYR A 219 1.16 6.87 30.27
CA TYR A 219 0.55 7.08 28.97
C TYR A 219 1.62 7.28 27.87
N ALA A 220 2.61 8.14 28.12
CA ALA A 220 3.66 8.43 27.15
C ALA A 220 4.48 7.16 26.80
N HIS A 221 4.92 6.39 27.79
CA HIS A 221 5.67 5.15 27.57
C HIS A 221 4.84 4.05 26.89
N VAL A 222 3.56 3.92 27.23
CA VAL A 222 2.67 2.97 26.54
C VAL A 222 2.48 3.40 25.09
N SER A 223 2.28 4.71 24.84
CA SER A 223 2.09 5.24 23.49
C SER A 223 3.34 5.18 22.59
N SER A 224 4.55 5.10 23.16
CA SER A 224 5.80 4.97 22.41
C SER A 224 6.25 3.53 22.22
N SER A 225 6.00 2.66 23.20
CA SER A 225 6.30 1.22 23.14
C SER A 225 5.34 0.48 22.21
N GLN A 226 4.08 0.93 22.17
CA GLN A 226 3.25 0.72 21.02
C GLN A 226 3.83 1.60 19.92
N ARG A 227 4.75 1.04 19.13
CA ARG A 227 4.75 1.33 17.70
C ARG A 227 3.35 0.95 17.21
N PHE A 228 2.35 1.81 17.45
CA PHE A 228 1.47 2.20 16.37
C PHE A 228 2.45 2.62 15.30
N SER A 229 2.83 1.66 14.46
CA SER A 229 3.49 1.93 13.21
C SER A 229 2.75 3.14 12.69
N ALA A 230 3.39 4.28 12.47
CA ALA A 230 2.74 5.35 11.72
C ALA A 230 2.52 4.90 10.26
N GLY A 231 2.89 3.66 9.92
CA GLY A 231 2.27 2.86 8.87
C GLY A 231 0.85 2.35 9.17
N SER A 232 0.22 2.67 10.31
CA SER A 232 -1.17 2.31 10.66
C SER A 232 -2.18 3.38 10.27
N LEU A 233 -1.73 4.45 9.60
CA LEU A 233 -2.56 5.17 8.62
C LEU A 233 -2.64 4.41 7.28
N TRP A 234 -1.81 3.37 7.10
CA TRP A 234 -1.72 2.50 5.92
C TRP A 234 -1.76 1.00 6.24
N SER A 235 -2.16 0.65 7.47
CA SER A 235 -2.33 -0.73 7.91
C SER A 235 -3.39 -0.68 8.98
N ARG A 236 -4.64 -0.61 8.52
CA ARG A 236 -5.74 -1.05 9.36
C ARG A 236 -5.53 -2.55 9.48
N SER A 237 -5.25 -3.01 10.70
CA SER A 237 -5.39 -4.40 11.10
C SER A 237 -6.55 -4.99 10.32
N SER A 238 -6.24 -5.85 9.36
CA SER A 238 -7.20 -6.84 8.93
C SER A 238 -7.49 -7.61 10.21
N THR A 239 -8.60 -7.27 10.87
CA THR A 239 -9.40 -8.31 11.52
C THR A 239 -9.31 -9.51 10.60
N PRO A 240 -8.95 -10.71 11.07
CA PRO A 240 -8.94 -11.88 10.22
C PRO A 240 -10.30 -11.90 9.53
N VAL A 241 -10.33 -11.46 8.27
CA VAL A 241 -11.47 -11.72 7.42
C VAL A 241 -11.45 -13.23 7.43
N PRO A 242 -12.54 -13.89 7.87
CA PRO A 242 -12.64 -15.33 7.73
C PRO A 242 -12.17 -15.61 6.31
N VAL A 243 -11.02 -16.28 6.19
CA VAL A 243 -10.51 -16.71 4.90
C VAL A 243 -11.71 -17.43 4.30
N PRO A 244 -12.33 -16.91 3.21
CA PRO A 244 -13.33 -17.70 2.51
C PRO A 244 -12.58 -18.99 2.19
N ASP A 245 -13.13 -20.12 2.61
CA ASP A 245 -12.51 -21.43 2.47
C ASP A 245 -11.69 -21.50 1.19
N ALA A 246 -10.43 -21.94 1.30
CA ALA A 246 -9.48 -22.09 0.19
C ALA A 246 -9.91 -23.14 -0.87
N GLY A 247 -11.22 -23.36 -1.02
CA GLY A 247 -11.86 -24.19 -2.03
C GLY A 247 -13.29 -23.74 -2.39
N GLY A 248 -13.74 -22.56 -1.94
CA GLY A 248 -15.02 -21.99 -2.35
C GLY A 248 -14.90 -21.29 -3.69
N LYS A 249 -15.56 -21.82 -4.73
CA LYS A 249 -15.67 -21.18 -6.06
C LYS A 249 -16.07 -19.71 -5.91
N VAL A 250 -15.34 -18.79 -6.54
CA VAL A 250 -15.61 -17.36 -6.40
C VAL A 250 -16.92 -17.07 -7.11
N ARG A 251 -17.90 -16.57 -6.37
CA ARG A 251 -19.19 -16.23 -6.97
C ARG A 251 -19.02 -14.97 -7.83
N THR A 252 -19.20 -15.09 -9.13
CA THR A 252 -18.97 -14.00 -10.09
C THR A 252 -20.19 -13.70 -10.95
N PRO A 253 -20.32 -12.46 -11.45
CA PRO A 253 -21.43 -12.07 -12.32
C PRO A 253 -21.41 -12.82 -13.65
N ALA A 254 -22.58 -13.31 -14.08
CA ALA A 254 -22.76 -13.84 -15.42
C ALA A 254 -22.80 -12.69 -16.43
N MET A 255 -21.72 -12.49 -17.18
CA MET A 255 -21.63 -11.43 -18.18
C MET A 255 -22.19 -11.90 -19.52
N LEU A 256 -22.87 -10.98 -20.22
CA LEU A 256 -23.37 -11.18 -21.58
C LEU A 256 -22.28 -10.84 -22.60
N GLU A 257 -22.49 -11.24 -23.86
CA GLU A 257 -21.60 -10.82 -24.94
C GLU A 257 -21.58 -9.28 -25.07
N PRO A 258 -20.40 -8.64 -25.09
CA PRO A 258 -20.29 -7.21 -25.11
C PRO A 258 -20.60 -6.64 -26.50
N VAL A 259 -20.99 -5.37 -26.51
CA VAL A 259 -21.06 -4.58 -27.75
C VAL A 259 -19.75 -3.83 -27.91
N ILE A 260 -19.01 -4.12 -28.98
CA ILE A 260 -17.71 -3.51 -29.27
C ILE A 260 -17.85 -2.61 -30.49
N TYR A 261 -17.47 -1.34 -30.34
CA TYR A 261 -17.38 -0.41 -31.45
C TYR A 261 -15.91 -0.11 -31.75
N MET A 262 -15.50 -0.44 -32.97
CA MET A 262 -14.16 -0.16 -33.48
C MET A 262 -14.15 1.18 -34.19
N GLY A 263 -13.19 2.03 -33.82
CA GLY A 263 -13.01 3.36 -34.40
C GLY A 263 -11.67 3.96 -33.98
N THR A 264 -11.47 5.26 -34.20
CA THR A 264 -10.26 5.97 -33.78
C THR A 264 -9.98 5.81 -32.29
N ILE A 265 -11.05 5.82 -31.48
CA ILE A 265 -11.05 5.37 -30.09
C ILE A 265 -12.06 4.25 -30.01
N SER A 266 -11.58 3.02 -29.87
CA SER A 266 -12.45 1.85 -29.74
C SER A 266 -13.05 1.81 -28.34
N ASN A 267 -14.27 1.30 -28.22
CA ASN A 267 -14.96 1.17 -26.94
C ASN A 267 -15.67 -0.18 -26.81
N ILE A 268 -15.97 -0.53 -25.56
CA ILE A 268 -16.64 -1.77 -25.20
C ILE A 268 -17.73 -1.47 -24.16
N THR A 269 -18.92 -2.00 -24.39
CA THR A 269 -20.05 -1.96 -23.44
C THR A 269 -20.33 -3.37 -22.95
N LEU A 270 -20.25 -3.56 -21.64
CA LEU A 270 -20.39 -4.85 -20.97
C LEU A 270 -21.64 -4.87 -20.11
N ASN A 271 -22.52 -5.84 -20.38
CA ASN A 271 -23.77 -6.04 -19.66
C ASN A 271 -23.73 -7.37 -18.90
N TRP A 272 -24.51 -7.49 -17.84
CA TRP A 272 -24.66 -8.73 -17.07
C TRP A 272 -26.08 -9.28 -17.17
N ALA A 273 -26.22 -10.58 -16.93
CA ALA A 273 -27.51 -11.24 -16.84
C ALA A 273 -28.25 -10.83 -15.57
N GLU A 274 -29.56 -10.60 -15.70
CA GLU A 274 -30.45 -10.32 -14.59
C GLU A 274 -31.36 -11.52 -14.28
N PRO A 275 -31.84 -11.66 -13.03
CA PRO A 275 -31.55 -10.81 -11.87
C PRO A 275 -30.21 -11.15 -11.22
N ILE A 276 -29.50 -10.13 -10.72
CA ILE A 276 -28.35 -10.37 -9.84
C ILE A 276 -28.83 -10.91 -8.48
N PRO A 277 -28.00 -11.69 -7.77
CA PRO A 277 -28.37 -12.28 -6.49
C PRO A 277 -28.89 -11.28 -5.45
N ALA A 278 -29.92 -11.66 -4.69
CA ALA A 278 -30.56 -10.78 -3.70
C ALA A 278 -29.66 -10.40 -2.52
N ASP A 279 -28.61 -11.18 -2.26
CA ASP A 279 -27.70 -11.05 -1.12
C ASP A 279 -26.43 -10.24 -1.41
N VAL A 280 -26.32 -9.65 -2.61
CA VAL A 280 -25.21 -8.78 -3.02
C VAL A 280 -25.70 -7.34 -3.24
N ASP A 281 -24.82 -6.38 -2.98
CA ASP A 281 -25.11 -4.96 -3.10
C ASP A 281 -24.92 -4.43 -4.52
N GLY A 282 -24.05 -5.07 -5.30
CA GLY A 282 -23.66 -4.59 -6.64
C GLY A 282 -22.60 -5.42 -7.33
N ILE A 283 -22.05 -4.87 -8.41
CA ILE A 283 -20.97 -5.43 -9.24
C ILE A 283 -19.83 -4.42 -9.33
N SER A 284 -18.59 -4.89 -9.23
CA SER A 284 -17.37 -4.13 -9.48
C SER A 284 -16.73 -4.61 -10.79
N MET A 285 -16.21 -3.67 -11.57
CA MET A 285 -15.39 -3.93 -12.76
C MET A 285 -13.95 -3.52 -12.49
N LEU A 286 -13.05 -4.48 -12.68
CA LEU A 286 -11.61 -4.28 -12.64
C LEU A 286 -11.07 -4.40 -14.06
N LEU A 287 -10.27 -3.41 -14.46
CA LEU A 287 -9.65 -3.34 -15.77
C LEU A 287 -8.16 -3.09 -15.60
N ASN A 288 -7.36 -4.01 -16.13
CA ASN A 288 -5.90 -4.01 -16.03
C ASN A 288 -5.42 -3.89 -14.56
N ASP A 289 -6.01 -4.71 -13.68
CA ASP A 289 -5.72 -4.77 -12.24
C ASP A 289 -6.06 -3.49 -11.45
N VAL A 290 -6.85 -2.59 -12.04
CA VAL A 290 -7.35 -1.36 -11.39
C VAL A 290 -8.88 -1.38 -11.36
N GLU A 291 -9.48 -1.12 -10.19
CA GLU A 291 -10.92 -0.98 -10.07
C GLU A 291 -11.38 0.32 -10.76
N ARG A 292 -12.21 0.19 -11.81
CA ARG A 292 -12.63 1.33 -12.67
C ARG A 292 -14.07 1.74 -12.47
N ALA A 293 -14.94 0.80 -12.11
CA ALA A 293 -16.36 1.10 -11.94
C ALA A 293 -17.02 0.18 -10.91
N ARG A 294 -18.07 0.70 -10.26
CA ARG A 294 -19.00 -0.05 -9.42
C ARG A 294 -20.44 0.26 -9.86
N ARG A 295 -21.31 -0.75 -9.78
CA ARG A 295 -22.75 -0.67 -10.08
C ARG A 295 -23.53 -1.34 -8.97
N PHE A 296 -24.20 -0.54 -8.16
CA PHE A 296 -25.04 -0.97 -7.06
C PHE A 296 -26.47 -1.20 -7.51
N ARG A 297 -27.16 -2.11 -6.81
CA ARG A 297 -28.61 -2.33 -6.95
C ARG A 297 -29.41 -1.06 -6.63
N ASP A 298 -28.93 -0.32 -5.64
CA ASP A 298 -29.45 1.01 -5.32
C ASP A 298 -28.86 2.02 -6.31
N SER A 299 -29.65 2.36 -7.33
CA SER A 299 -29.24 3.26 -8.42
C SER A 299 -28.82 4.65 -7.92
N THR A 300 -29.28 5.08 -6.75
CA THR A 300 -28.87 6.37 -6.17
C THR A 300 -27.38 6.43 -5.79
N LYS A 301 -26.72 5.27 -5.69
CA LYS A 301 -25.29 5.15 -5.41
C LYS A 301 -24.43 5.02 -6.67
N ASN A 302 -25.05 5.01 -7.85
CA ASN A 302 -24.35 4.79 -9.11
C ASN A 302 -23.89 6.11 -9.71
N GLU A 303 -22.58 6.21 -9.90
CA GLU A 303 -21.95 7.27 -10.69
C GLU A 303 -21.87 6.77 -12.14
N LEU A 304 -22.83 7.21 -12.97
CA LEU A 304 -22.87 6.92 -14.41
C LEU A 304 -22.08 7.99 -15.16
N LYS A 305 -21.20 7.57 -16.06
CA LYS A 305 -20.56 8.44 -17.05
C LYS A 305 -21.47 8.62 -18.26
N ASP A 306 -21.22 9.63 -19.08
CA ASP A 306 -22.00 9.89 -20.29
C ASP A 306 -22.01 8.65 -21.22
N GLY A 307 -23.21 8.16 -21.54
CA GLY A 307 -23.41 6.96 -22.36
C GLY A 307 -23.50 5.64 -21.59
N GLU A 308 -23.36 5.65 -20.26
CA GLU A 308 -23.56 4.47 -19.41
C GLU A 308 -25.03 4.29 -19.00
N ALA A 309 -25.47 3.03 -18.95
CA ALA A 309 -26.75 2.65 -18.37
C ALA A 309 -26.52 1.98 -17.01
N GLU A 310 -27.54 1.97 -16.16
CA GLU A 310 -27.52 1.31 -14.83
C GLU A 310 -27.11 -0.18 -14.92
N GLY A 311 -27.50 -0.84 -16.01
CA GLY A 311 -27.21 -2.25 -16.31
C GLY A 311 -25.94 -2.51 -17.11
N SER A 312 -25.04 -1.53 -17.24
CA SER A 312 -23.83 -1.67 -18.03
C SER A 312 -22.59 -0.98 -17.46
N PHE A 313 -21.44 -1.49 -17.91
CA PHE A 313 -20.16 -0.80 -17.82
C PHE A 313 -19.73 -0.36 -19.22
N PHE A 314 -19.27 0.88 -19.34
CA PHE A 314 -18.70 1.40 -20.58
C PHE A 314 -17.21 1.67 -20.38
N TRP A 315 -16.41 1.25 -21.34
CA TRP A 315 -14.98 1.55 -21.34
C TRP A 315 -14.51 2.02 -22.72
N GLN A 316 -13.81 3.14 -22.73
CA GLN A 316 -13.07 3.62 -23.91
C GLN A 316 -11.61 3.21 -23.77
N ARG A 317 -11.07 2.60 -24.82
CA ARG A 317 -9.67 2.19 -24.84
C ARG A 317 -8.77 3.40 -24.74
N THR A 318 -7.78 3.32 -23.86
CA THR A 318 -6.74 4.34 -23.76
C THR A 318 -5.71 4.17 -24.89
N PRO A 319 -5.11 5.25 -25.41
CA PRO A 319 -4.11 5.16 -26.48
C PRO A 319 -2.89 4.28 -26.13
N GLN A 320 -2.62 4.08 -24.85
CA GLN A 320 -1.47 3.34 -24.33
C GLN A 320 -1.75 1.84 -24.11
N ALA A 321 -3.00 1.37 -24.28
CA ALA A 321 -3.37 -0.01 -24.03
C ALA A 321 -3.09 -0.91 -25.25
N PHE A 322 -2.27 -1.95 -25.06
CA PHE A 322 -2.06 -3.01 -26.06
C PHE A 322 -3.09 -4.14 -25.96
N VAL A 323 -3.66 -4.32 -24.76
CA VAL A 323 -4.68 -5.31 -24.43
C VAL A 323 -5.36 -4.85 -23.14
N ASP A 324 -6.63 -5.18 -22.97
CA ASP A 324 -7.38 -4.91 -21.75
C ASP A 324 -7.84 -6.22 -21.11
N TYR A 325 -7.40 -6.47 -19.88
CA TYR A 325 -7.87 -7.58 -19.05
C TYR A 325 -9.00 -7.08 -18.15
N ILE A 326 -10.18 -7.64 -18.32
CA ILE A 326 -11.40 -7.19 -17.65
C ILE A 326 -11.93 -8.30 -16.76
N ARG A 327 -12.17 -7.98 -15.49
CA ARG A 327 -12.70 -8.90 -14.48
C ARG A 327 -13.90 -8.28 -13.77
N PHE A 328 -14.80 -9.13 -13.30
CA PHE A 328 -16.00 -8.70 -12.59
C PHE A 328 -16.14 -9.43 -11.26
N GLY A 329 -16.66 -8.73 -10.27
CA GLY A 329 -16.86 -9.28 -8.93
C GLY A 329 -18.12 -8.74 -8.30
N TYR A 330 -18.79 -9.55 -7.48
CA TYR A 330 -19.91 -9.05 -6.68
C TYR A 330 -19.41 -8.24 -5.48
N ILE A 331 -20.17 -7.20 -5.12
CA ILE A 331 -19.93 -6.35 -3.96
C ILE A 331 -20.91 -6.77 -2.85
N LYS A 332 -20.40 -6.89 -1.63
CA LYS A 332 -21.19 -7.10 -0.42
C LYS A 332 -20.54 -6.38 0.76
N ASP A 333 -21.33 -5.66 1.53
CA ASP A 333 -20.89 -4.85 2.68
C ASP A 333 -19.76 -3.86 2.30
N GLY A 334 -19.86 -3.31 1.08
CA GLY A 334 -18.89 -2.36 0.53
C GLY A 334 -17.57 -2.95 0.04
N LYS A 335 -17.39 -4.28 0.11
CA LYS A 335 -16.19 -5.00 -0.36
C LYS A 335 -16.50 -5.94 -1.52
N VAL A 336 -15.53 -6.16 -2.38
CA VAL A 336 -15.64 -7.13 -3.48
C VAL A 336 -15.36 -8.53 -2.93
N LEU A 337 -16.28 -9.47 -3.16
CA LEU A 337 -16.16 -10.86 -2.69
C LEU A 337 -15.00 -11.61 -3.33
N GLY A 338 -14.73 -11.29 -4.60
CA GLY A 338 -13.66 -11.84 -5.43
C GLY A 338 -13.92 -11.48 -6.89
N TYR A 339 -12.89 -11.59 -7.73
CA TYR A 339 -12.98 -11.28 -9.15
C TYR A 339 -12.95 -12.56 -9.98
N SER A 340 -13.66 -12.55 -11.10
CA SER A 340 -13.62 -13.60 -12.11
C SER A 340 -12.24 -13.78 -12.71
N GLN A 341 -12.08 -14.89 -13.43
CA GLN A 341 -11.06 -15.00 -14.46
C GLN A 341 -11.16 -13.83 -15.45
N PRO A 342 -10.06 -13.39 -16.06
CA PRO A 342 -10.06 -12.23 -16.93
C PRO A 342 -10.62 -12.60 -18.30
N GLY A 343 -11.56 -11.79 -18.78
CA GLY A 343 -11.79 -11.70 -20.21
C GLY A 343 -10.79 -10.74 -20.83
N THR A 344 -10.34 -11.07 -22.04
CA THR A 344 -9.31 -10.32 -22.74
C THR A 344 -9.90 -9.62 -23.95
N TRP A 345 -9.79 -8.29 -23.98
CA TRP A 345 -10.17 -7.47 -25.13
C TRP A 345 -8.92 -7.03 -25.87
N PHE A 346 -8.76 -7.48 -27.11
CA PHE A 346 -7.60 -7.19 -27.96
C PHE A 346 -7.79 -5.92 -28.78
N THR A 347 -6.68 -5.35 -29.25
CA THR A 347 -6.64 -4.17 -30.15
C THR A 347 -7.32 -4.39 -31.49
N ASN A 348 -7.42 -5.64 -31.96
CA ASN A 348 -8.15 -6.00 -33.17
C ASN A 348 -9.68 -6.10 -32.97
N GLY A 349 -10.18 -5.83 -31.76
CA GLY A 349 -11.60 -5.90 -31.41
C GLY A 349 -12.07 -7.29 -30.95
N THR A 350 -11.20 -8.30 -30.93
CA THR A 350 -11.56 -9.64 -30.46
C THR A 350 -11.74 -9.65 -28.95
N TRP A 351 -12.78 -10.34 -28.48
CA TRP A 351 -13.09 -10.59 -27.07
C TRP A 351 -13.06 -12.09 -26.80
N THR A 352 -12.39 -12.52 -25.74
CA THR A 352 -12.26 -13.95 -25.40
C THR A 352 -13.44 -14.51 -24.62
N GLY A 353 -14.37 -13.67 -24.17
CA GLY A 353 -15.30 -14.06 -23.10
C GLY A 353 -14.62 -14.11 -21.74
N ILE A 354 -15.43 -14.29 -20.69
CA ILE A 354 -14.94 -14.62 -19.36
C ILE A 354 -14.92 -16.14 -19.24
N PRO A 355 -13.75 -16.76 -18.99
CA PRO A 355 -13.69 -18.20 -18.78
C PRO A 355 -14.59 -18.61 -17.62
N ALA A 356 -15.32 -19.72 -17.78
CA ALA A 356 -16.01 -20.32 -16.66
C ALA A 356 -14.99 -20.74 -15.60
N GLU A 357 -15.24 -20.44 -14.34
CA GLU A 357 -14.43 -20.95 -13.24
C GLU A 357 -14.52 -22.49 -13.25
N ILE A 358 -13.39 -23.17 -13.39
CA ILE A 358 -13.29 -24.64 -13.43
C ILE A 358 -13.36 -25.19 -12.02
#